data_AF-A0A023BTT2-F1
#
_entry.id   AF-A0A023BTT2-F1
#
_cell.length_a   1.000
_cell.length_b   1.000
_cell.length_c   1.000
_cell.angle_alpha   90.00
_cell.angle_beta   90.00
_cell.angle_gamma   90.00
#
_symmetry.space_group_name_H-M   'P 1'
#
loop_
_entity.id
_entity.type
_entity.pdbx_description
1 polymer ?
#
loop_
_entity_poly.entity_id
_entity_poly.type
_entity_poly.pdbx_seq_one_letter_code
_entity_poly.pdbx_strand_id
1 'polypeptide(L)'
;MSACAQNTKEVKVNKVSVVKETEIVKDSISSQKLMKLSKTAAIQQYGAPASKEQFTLGEAYGEFRNNITNTYISDQRAPETIFIEELTWEKDQDTWITVWYEVQDKKSIPKETYIWDKGTEF
;
A
#
# COMPACT_ATOMS: atom_id res chain seq x y z
N MET A 1 35.19 -28.64 -45.33
CA MET A 1 35.63 -30.00 -44.95
C MET A 1 36.27 -29.92 -43.58
N SER A 2 35.68 -30.67 -42.64
CA SER A 2 36.25 -31.31 -41.43
C SER A 2 37.12 -30.53 -40.43
N ALA A 3 37.16 -30.80 -39.12
CA ALA A 3 36.31 -31.46 -38.12
C ALA A 3 37.14 -31.51 -36.81
N CYS A 4 36.45 -31.63 -35.66
CA CYS A 4 36.91 -32.18 -34.36
C CYS A 4 37.76 -31.25 -33.46
N ALA A 5 37.66 -31.24 -32.12
CA ALA A 5 37.28 -32.31 -31.19
C ALA A 5 36.71 -31.79 -29.85
N GLN A 6 35.90 -32.64 -29.22
CA GLN A 6 35.41 -32.55 -27.83
C GLN A 6 36.51 -32.99 -26.84
N ASN A 7 36.57 -32.41 -25.62
CA ASN A 7 36.56 -33.25 -24.41
C ASN A 7 36.35 -32.49 -23.07
N THR A 8 35.67 -33.23 -22.20
CA THR A 8 35.23 -33.06 -20.81
C THR A 8 36.27 -32.60 -19.79
N LYS A 9 35.80 -31.94 -18.72
CA LYS A 9 36.09 -32.29 -17.31
C LYS A 9 35.09 -31.65 -16.35
N GLU A 10 34.42 -32.51 -15.59
CA GLU A 10 33.59 -32.17 -14.43
C GLU A 10 34.44 -31.60 -13.29
N VAL A 11 33.93 -30.58 -12.60
CA VAL A 11 34.37 -30.24 -11.23
C VAL A 11 33.14 -29.95 -10.39
N LYS A 12 32.80 -30.89 -9.50
CA LYS A 12 31.91 -30.68 -8.36
C LYS A 12 32.55 -29.67 -7.42
N VAL A 13 31.85 -28.59 -7.09
CA VAL A 13 32.10 -27.83 -5.86
C VAL A 13 30.78 -27.65 -5.14
N ASN A 14 30.59 -28.45 -4.09
CA ASN A 14 29.63 -28.18 -3.04
C ASN A 14 29.98 -26.83 -2.40
N LYS A 15 29.14 -25.82 -2.61
CA LYS A 15 29.09 -24.64 -1.74
C LYS A 15 27.70 -24.55 -1.15
N VAL A 16 27.55 -25.24 -0.02
CA VAL A 16 26.53 -24.95 0.98
C VAL A 16 26.76 -23.50 1.39
N SER A 17 25.96 -22.61 0.80
CA SER A 17 25.91 -21.22 1.22
C SER A 17 24.84 -21.17 2.30
N VAL A 18 25.31 -21.04 3.54
CA VAL A 18 24.50 -20.71 4.70
C VAL A 18 23.61 -19.54 4.32
N VAL A 19 22.33 -19.83 4.15
CA VAL A 19 21.31 -18.81 3.92
C VAL A 19 21.22 -18.09 5.25
N LYS A 20 21.87 -16.92 5.36
CA LYS A 20 21.44 -15.93 6.33
C LYS A 20 19.97 -15.72 6.04
N GLU A 21 19.12 -16.01 7.02
CA GLU A 21 17.74 -15.52 7.04
C GLU A 21 17.82 -14.01 6.79
N THR A 22 17.62 -13.68 5.52
CA THR A 22 17.42 -12.32 5.11
C THR A 22 16.00 -12.10 5.55
N GLU A 23 15.83 -11.33 6.62
CA GLU A 23 14.53 -10.88 7.08
C GLU A 23 13.74 -10.47 5.84
N ILE A 24 12.65 -11.18 5.57
CA ILE A 24 11.80 -10.89 4.43
C ILE A 24 11.13 -9.56 4.78
N VAL A 25 11.78 -8.46 4.41
CA VAL A 25 11.22 -7.12 4.55
C VAL A 25 9.93 -7.16 3.75
N LYS A 26 8.81 -7.10 4.45
CA LYS A 26 7.46 -7.24 3.92
C LYS A 26 7.05 -5.93 3.24
N ASP A 27 7.90 -5.40 2.37
CA ASP A 27 7.79 -4.16 1.59
C ASP A 27 6.67 -4.26 0.53
N SER A 28 5.46 -4.62 0.96
CA SER A 28 4.52 -5.38 0.13
C SER A 28 3.31 -4.58 -0.32
N ILE A 29 3.03 -3.43 0.31
CA ILE A 29 1.84 -2.63 0.02
C ILE A 29 2.21 -1.47 -0.91
N SER A 30 1.62 -1.48 -2.11
CA SER A 30 1.85 -0.47 -3.14
C SER A 30 0.68 0.51 -3.19
N SER A 31 0.96 1.81 -3.02
CA SER A 31 -0.01 2.90 -3.17
C SER A 31 -0.72 2.86 -4.53
N GLN A 32 0.04 2.67 -5.60
CA GLN A 32 -0.49 2.55 -6.97
C GLN A 32 -1.47 1.38 -7.13
N LYS A 33 -1.25 0.27 -6.40
CA LYS A 33 -2.19 -0.86 -6.39
C LYS A 33 -3.41 -0.54 -5.54
N LEU A 34 -3.25 0.06 -4.35
CA LEU A 34 -4.36 0.47 -3.50
C LEU A 34 -5.33 1.41 -4.22
N MET A 35 -4.80 2.34 -5.03
CA MET A 35 -5.60 3.25 -5.86
C MET A 35 -6.41 2.57 -6.99
N LYS A 36 -6.22 1.26 -7.21
CA LYS A 36 -6.97 0.47 -8.20
C LYS A 36 -7.88 -0.58 -7.57
N LEU A 37 -7.80 -0.76 -6.25
CA LEU A 37 -8.56 -1.78 -5.53
C LEU A 37 -9.76 -1.14 -4.83
N SER A 38 -10.87 -1.87 -4.76
CA SER A 38 -11.92 -1.54 -3.80
C SER A 38 -11.44 -1.87 -2.38
N LYS A 39 -12.06 -1.26 -1.37
CA LYS A 39 -11.79 -1.56 0.05
C LYS A 39 -11.78 -3.06 0.34
N THR A 40 -12.80 -3.79 -0.13
CA THR A 40 -12.90 -5.24 0.08
C THR A 40 -11.74 -5.99 -0.56
N ALA A 41 -11.36 -5.62 -1.79
CA ALA A 41 -10.24 -6.25 -2.48
C ALA A 41 -8.90 -5.94 -1.79
N ALA A 42 -8.71 -4.71 -1.30
CA ALA A 42 -7.52 -4.32 -0.54
C ALA A 42 -7.39 -5.12 0.75
N ILE A 43 -8.48 -5.29 1.52
CA ILE A 43 -8.50 -6.11 2.74
C ILE A 43 -8.22 -7.58 2.42
N GLN A 44 -8.78 -8.11 1.33
CA GLN A 44 -8.50 -9.49 0.91
C GLN A 44 -7.03 -9.68 0.51
N GLN A 45 -6.42 -8.68 -0.12
CA GLN A 45 -5.06 -8.78 -0.64
C GLN A 45 -3.98 -8.51 0.42
N TYR A 46 -4.21 -7.53 1.30
CA TYR A 46 -3.21 -7.07 2.27
C TYR A 46 -3.53 -7.47 3.72
N GLY A 47 -4.69 -8.08 3.96
CA GLY A 47 -5.17 -8.45 5.28
C GLY A 47 -5.93 -7.34 5.98
N ALA A 48 -6.27 -7.58 7.25
CA ALA A 48 -6.95 -6.60 8.09
C ALA A 48 -6.07 -5.34 8.27
N PRO A 49 -6.63 -4.14 8.14
CA PRO A 49 -5.89 -2.91 8.42
C PRO A 49 -5.57 -2.80 9.91
N ALA A 50 -4.47 -2.12 10.22
CA ALA A 50 -4.06 -1.81 11.59
C ALA A 50 -5.01 -0.79 12.25
N SER A 51 -5.51 0.17 11.46
CA SER A 51 -6.57 1.08 11.88
C SER A 51 -7.62 1.26 10.80
N LYS A 52 -8.85 1.51 11.24
CA LYS A 52 -9.98 1.85 10.38
C LYS A 52 -10.78 2.96 11.03
N GLU A 53 -11.00 4.04 10.29
CA GLU A 53 -11.84 5.15 10.69
C GLU A 53 -12.86 5.48 9.59
N GLN A 54 -13.94 6.14 9.98
CA GLN A 54 -14.98 6.60 9.06
C GLN A 54 -15.39 8.00 9.48
N PHE A 55 -15.51 8.89 8.51
CA PHE A 55 -15.77 10.29 8.78
C PHE A 55 -16.41 10.99 7.58
N THR A 56 -17.09 12.11 7.83
CA THR A 56 -17.69 12.94 6.77
C THR A 56 -16.82 14.15 6.53
N LEU A 57 -16.31 14.36 5.31
CA LEU A 57 -15.23 15.31 4.99
C LEU A 57 -15.50 16.78 5.40
N GLY A 58 -16.76 17.17 5.60
CA GLY A 58 -17.15 18.52 6.00
C GLY A 58 -16.88 18.90 7.47
N GLU A 59 -16.50 17.95 8.33
CA GLU A 59 -16.07 18.28 9.69
C GLU A 59 -14.60 18.75 9.68
N ALA A 60 -14.23 19.65 10.59
CA ALA A 60 -12.85 20.11 10.70
C ALA A 60 -11.97 18.96 11.22
N TYR A 61 -11.20 18.33 10.34
CA TYR A 61 -10.23 17.31 10.73
C TYR A 61 -8.81 17.88 10.77
N GLY A 62 -7.99 17.31 11.67
CA GLY A 62 -6.59 17.71 11.86
C GLY A 62 -5.73 17.55 10.60
N GLU A 63 -4.48 18.01 10.70
CA GLU A 63 -3.59 18.23 9.54
C GLU A 63 -3.38 16.98 8.68
N PHE A 64 -3.42 15.79 9.29
CA PHE A 64 -3.29 14.50 8.59
C PHE A 64 -4.32 14.31 7.46
N ARG A 65 -5.55 14.82 7.63
CA ARG A 65 -6.64 14.67 6.65
C ARG A 65 -6.71 15.80 5.63
N ASN A 66 -5.83 16.81 5.73
CA ASN A 66 -5.75 17.88 4.73
C ASN A 66 -5.48 17.32 3.32
N ASN A 67 -4.71 16.24 3.21
CA ASN A 67 -4.39 15.61 1.92
C ASN A 67 -5.66 15.18 1.17
N ILE A 68 -6.56 14.43 1.83
CA ILE A 68 -7.82 14.02 1.22
C ILE A 68 -8.78 15.20 1.09
N THR A 69 -8.87 16.10 2.08
CA THR A 69 -9.74 17.29 2.00
C THR A 69 -9.42 18.14 0.77
N ASN A 70 -8.14 18.41 0.49
CA ASN A 70 -7.69 19.20 -0.65
C ASN A 70 -8.06 18.58 -2.00
N THR A 71 -8.23 17.26 -2.10
CA THR A 71 -8.68 16.63 -3.37
C THR A 71 -10.11 17.01 -3.77
N TYR A 72 -10.95 17.42 -2.80
CA TYR A 72 -12.37 17.73 -3.04
C TYR A 72 -12.67 19.23 -3.18
N ILE A 73 -11.76 20.12 -2.77
CA ILE A 73 -11.98 21.58 -2.83
C ILE A 73 -12.13 22.05 -4.29
N SER A 74 -11.57 21.32 -5.26
CA SER A 74 -11.62 21.66 -6.69
C SER A 74 -12.82 21.06 -7.44
N ASP A 75 -13.42 19.96 -6.95
CA ASP A 75 -14.40 19.16 -7.70
C ASP A 75 -15.74 19.00 -6.96
N GLN A 76 -16.65 19.93 -7.24
CA GLN A 76 -18.11 19.72 -7.43
C GLN A 76 -18.96 19.00 -6.34
N ARG A 77 -18.53 18.81 -5.09
CA ARG A 77 -19.39 18.23 -4.04
C ARG A 77 -19.25 18.94 -2.70
N ALA A 78 -20.39 19.16 -2.03
CA ALA A 78 -20.41 19.70 -0.68
C ALA A 78 -19.70 18.70 0.27
N PRO A 79 -18.58 19.07 0.91
CA PRO A 79 -17.76 18.14 1.69
C PRO A 79 -18.54 17.50 2.85
N GLU A 80 -19.56 18.19 3.37
CA GLU A 80 -20.49 17.70 4.40
C GLU A 80 -21.36 16.50 3.97
N THR A 81 -21.28 16.08 2.70
CA THR A 81 -22.04 14.93 2.18
C THR A 81 -21.14 13.76 1.78
N ILE A 82 -19.82 13.92 1.92
CA ILE A 82 -18.83 12.95 1.44
C ILE A 82 -18.40 12.05 2.58
N PHE A 83 -18.87 10.80 2.53
CA PHE A 83 -18.48 9.77 3.48
C PHE A 83 -17.15 9.14 3.05
N ILE A 84 -16.17 9.20 3.93
CA ILE A 84 -14.84 8.64 3.74
C ILE A 84 -14.63 7.47 4.71
N GLU A 85 -14.05 6.39 4.21
CA GLU A 85 -13.46 5.33 5.03
C GLU A 85 -11.93 5.39 4.91
N GLU A 86 -11.27 5.55 6.04
CA GLU A 86 -9.82 5.60 6.18
C GLU A 86 -9.32 4.25 6.66
N LEU A 87 -8.38 3.65 5.93
CA LEU A 87 -7.75 2.39 6.31
C LEU A 87 -6.24 2.57 6.29
N THR A 88 -5.58 2.12 7.36
CA THR A 88 -4.12 2.17 7.49
C THR A 88 -3.56 0.78 7.67
N TRP A 89 -2.51 0.46 6.92
CA TRP A 89 -1.71 -0.74 7.09
C TRP A 89 -0.26 -0.39 7.37
N GLU A 90 0.42 -1.30 8.05
CA GLU A 90 1.88 -1.28 8.11
C GLU A 90 2.42 -1.62 6.72
N LYS A 91 3.16 -0.69 6.10
CA LYS A 91 3.71 -0.90 4.77
C LYS A 91 5.03 -1.68 4.85
N ASP A 92 5.88 -1.30 5.79
CA ASP A 92 7.18 -1.89 6.08
C ASP A 92 7.60 -1.58 7.54
N GLN A 93 8.87 -1.82 7.89
CA GLN A 93 9.38 -1.63 9.25
C GLN A 93 9.32 -0.17 9.70
N ASP A 94 9.44 0.79 8.78
CA ASP A 94 9.65 2.20 9.07
C ASP A 94 8.44 3.06 8.71
N THR A 95 7.51 2.55 7.89
CA THR A 95 6.39 3.35 7.35
C THR A 95 5.02 2.69 7.48
N TRP A 96 4.02 3.55 7.62
CA TRP A 96 2.59 3.25 7.47
C TRP A 96 2.11 3.70 6.08
N ILE A 97 1.04 3.07 5.60
CA ILE A 97 0.30 3.53 4.44
C ILE A 97 -1.18 3.62 4.77
N THR A 98 -1.74 4.80 4.54
CA THR A 98 -3.16 5.11 4.68
C THR A 98 -3.78 5.27 3.30
N VAL A 99 -5.01 4.80 3.13
CA VAL A 99 -5.84 5.06 1.95
C VAL A 99 -7.20 5.57 2.41
N TRP A 100 -7.73 6.53 1.66
CA TRP A 100 -9.08 7.05 1.85
C TRP A 100 -9.99 6.57 0.72
N TYR A 101 -11.08 5.93 1.09
CA TYR A 101 -12.13 5.51 0.16
C TYR A 101 -13.34 6.42 0.31
N GLU A 102 -13.82 6.98 -0.79
CA GLU A 102 -15.16 7.57 -0.82
C GLU A 102 -16.20 6.47 -0.94
N VAL A 103 -17.24 6.54 -0.10
CA VAL A 103 -18.39 5.65 -0.18
C VAL A 103 -19.46 6.30 -1.05
N GLN A 104 -19.64 5.80 -2.26
CA GLN A 104 -20.70 6.22 -3.19
C GLN A 104 -21.53 5.01 -3.60
N ASP A 105 -22.86 5.08 -3.47
CA ASP A 105 -23.78 4.04 -3.96
C ASP A 105 -23.38 2.61 -3.55
N LYS A 106 -23.00 2.44 -2.27
CA LYS A 106 -22.51 1.17 -1.68
C LYS A 106 -21.18 0.65 -2.24
N LYS A 107 -20.43 1.46 -2.98
CA LYS A 107 -19.09 1.16 -3.47
C LYS A 107 -18.07 2.06 -2.75
N SER A 108 -16.94 1.46 -2.37
CA SER A 108 -15.79 2.19 -1.83
C SER A 108 -14.78 2.43 -2.95
N ILE A 109 -14.60 3.70 -3.35
CA ILE A 109 -13.70 4.12 -4.44
C ILE A 109 -12.47 4.78 -3.82
N PRO A 110 -11.24 4.33 -4.09
CA PRO A 110 -10.05 4.94 -3.52
C PRO A 110 -9.84 6.33 -4.10
N LYS A 111 -9.41 7.27 -3.26
CA LYS A 111 -9.31 8.69 -3.62
C LYS A 111 -7.93 9.26 -3.42
N GLU A 112 -7.31 8.89 -2.32
CA GLU A 112 -5.93 9.26 -2.05
C GLU A 112 -5.26 8.18 -1.21
N THR A 113 -3.93 8.14 -1.30
CA THR A 113 -3.06 7.37 -0.41
C THR A 113 -2.01 8.27 0.19
N TYR A 114 -1.61 7.98 1.42
CA TYR A 114 -0.53 8.69 2.08
C TYR A 114 0.39 7.71 2.79
N ILE A 115 1.69 7.86 2.57
CA ILE A 115 2.73 7.08 3.24
C ILE A 115 3.40 8.02 4.24
N TRP A 116 3.60 7.54 5.46
CA TRP A 116 4.16 8.33 6.54
C TRP A 116 5.00 7.46 7.47
N ASP A 117 6.01 8.07 8.09
CA ASP A 117 6.98 7.37 8.94
C ASP A 117 6.36 7.03 10.30
N LYS A 118 6.67 5.84 10.84
CA LYS A 118 6.23 5.46 12.18
C LYS A 118 6.83 6.42 13.21
N GLY A 119 5.98 6.88 14.13
CA GLY A 119 6.38 7.86 15.15
C GLY A 119 6.22 9.31 14.72
N THR A 120 5.74 9.59 13.50
CA THR A 120 5.29 10.94 13.13
C THR A 120 4.08 11.34 13.97
N GLU A 121 4.12 12.54 14.54
CA GLU A 121 3.01 13.17 15.26
C GLU A 121 2.32 14.18 14.33
N PHE A 122 0.99 14.23 14.37
CA PHE A 122 0.13 15.09 13.54
C PHE A 122 -0.86 15.87 14.39
#